data_AF-A0A6V8PVZ4-F1
#
_entry.id   AF-A0A6V8PVZ4-F1
#
_cell.length_a   1.000
_cell.length_b   1.000
_cell.length_c   1.000
_cell.angle_alpha   90.00
_cell.angle_beta   90.00
_cell.angle_gamma   90.00
#
_symmetry.space_group_name_H-M   'P 1'
#
loop_
_entity.id
_entity.type
_entity.pdbx_description
1 polymer ?
#
loop_
_entity_poly.entity_id
_entity_poly.type
_entity_poly.pdbx_seq_one_letter_code
_entity_poly.pdbx_strand_id
1 'polypeptide(L)'
;MITIPEDSPDKPYKARQGSRWVTFVRIGSTSREATREQEQRLYQTSGIFRYDIKPVPGSSLKDLDMNRLINYFRDIREQDCPEQEETEQWMGRKNE
;
A
#
# COMPACT_ATOMS: atom_id res chain seq x y z
N MET A 1 -3.74 -18.16 -10.27
CA MET A 1 -4.83 -17.82 -9.34
C MET A 1 -4.35 -16.64 -8.51
N ILE A 2 -4.95 -15.46 -8.64
CA ILE A 2 -4.53 -14.28 -7.88
C ILE A 2 -5.45 -14.19 -6.66
N THR A 3 -4.91 -14.54 -5.49
CA THR A 3 -5.61 -14.43 -4.21
C THR A 3 -5.33 -13.04 -3.64
N ILE A 4 -6.35 -12.19 -3.58
CA ILE A 4 -6.25 -10.86 -2.96
C ILE A 4 -6.49 -11.06 -1.45
N PRO A 5 -5.62 -10.55 -0.56
CA PRO A 5 -5.80 -10.68 0.89
C PRO A 5 -7.12 -10.06 1.35
N GLU A 6 -7.76 -10.70 2.33
CA GLU A 6 -9.00 -10.24 2.97
C GLU A 6 -8.85 -8.88 3.68
N ASP A 7 -7.61 -8.49 4.02
CA ASP A 7 -7.27 -7.33 4.84
C ASP A 7 -7.23 -5.96 4.12
N SER A 8 -8.12 -5.73 3.16
CA SER A 8 -8.51 -4.36 2.79
C SER A 8 -9.97 -4.27 2.32
N PRO A 9 -10.93 -4.51 3.22
CA PRO A 9 -12.35 -4.28 2.92
C PRO A 9 -12.67 -2.79 2.71
N ASP A 10 -11.80 -1.88 3.17
CA ASP A 10 -12.08 -0.44 3.23
C ASP A 10 -11.58 0.36 2.03
N LYS A 11 -10.88 -0.28 1.07
CA LYS A 11 -10.45 0.42 -0.14
C LYS A 11 -11.59 0.44 -1.16
N PRO A 12 -12.12 1.62 -1.55
CA PRO A 12 -13.04 1.71 -2.69
C PRO A 12 -12.33 1.22 -3.96
N TYR A 13 -12.80 0.12 -4.54
CA TYR A 13 -12.27 -0.38 -5.81
C TYR A 13 -12.77 0.52 -6.93
N LYS A 14 -11.90 1.34 -7.53
CA LYS A 14 -12.25 2.16 -8.70
C LYS A 14 -11.80 1.49 -9.98
N ALA A 15 -12.72 1.37 -10.93
CA ALA A 15 -12.41 0.93 -12.29
C ALA A 15 -12.88 1.98 -13.30
N ARG A 16 -12.16 2.09 -14.42
CA ARG A 16 -12.51 3.01 -15.50
C ARG A 16 -13.57 2.37 -16.40
N GLN A 17 -14.73 3.01 -16.49
CA GLN A 17 -15.76 2.68 -17.48
C GLN A 17 -15.85 3.83 -18.48
N GLY A 18 -15.26 3.63 -19.66
CA GLY A 18 -15.17 4.67 -20.69
C GLY A 18 -14.42 5.91 -20.20
N SER A 19 -15.12 7.05 -20.09
CA SER A 19 -14.56 8.32 -19.63
C SER A 19 -14.66 8.55 -18.11
N ARG A 20 -15.40 7.71 -17.35
CA ARG A 20 -15.63 7.91 -15.91
C ARG A 20 -14.92 6.86 -15.05
N TRP A 21 -14.46 7.28 -13.87
CA TRP A 21 -14.05 6.37 -12.80
C TRP A 21 -15.26 5.98 -11.96
N VAL A 22 -15.45 4.69 -11.74
CA VAL A 22 -16.60 4.14 -11.02
C VAL A 22 -16.11 3.34 -9.82
N THR A 23 -16.67 3.62 -8.65
CA THR A 23 -16.39 2.91 -7.41
C THR A 23 -17.26 1.66 -7.32
N PHE A 24 -16.69 0.52 -6.93
CA PHE A 24 -17.38 -0.76 -6.78
C PHE A 24 -17.30 -1.27 -5.34
N VAL A 25 -18.39 -1.89 -4.90
CA VAL A 25 -18.52 -2.60 -3.62
C VAL A 25 -18.80 -4.08 -3.85
N ARG A 26 -18.30 -4.92 -2.95
CA ARG A 26 -18.58 -6.35 -2.93
C ARG A 26 -19.89 -6.61 -2.20
N ILE A 27 -20.82 -7.29 -2.86
CA ILE A 27 -22.09 -7.75 -2.29
C ILE A 27 -22.18 -9.26 -2.55
N GLY A 28 -21.86 -10.04 -1.50
CA GLY A 28 -21.73 -11.49 -1.58
C GLY A 28 -20.65 -11.91 -2.59
N SER A 29 -21.03 -12.69 -3.59
CA SER A 29 -20.13 -13.15 -4.66
C SER A 29 -20.01 -12.18 -5.84
N THR A 30 -20.71 -11.05 -5.82
CA THR A 30 -20.77 -10.09 -6.94
C THR A 30 -20.17 -8.74 -6.59
N SER A 31 -19.63 -8.05 -7.58
CA SER A 31 -19.17 -6.66 -7.46
C SER A 31 -20.15 -5.75 -8.19
N ARG A 32 -20.61 -4.68 -7.53
CA ARG A 32 -21.61 -3.75 -8.07
C ARG A 32 -21.15 -2.31 -7.90
N GLU A 33 -21.62 -1.41 -8.77
CA GLU A 33 -21.35 0.03 -8.63
C GLU A 33 -21.85 0.51 -7.27
N ALA A 34 -21.00 1.23 -6.56
CA ALA A 34 -21.32 1.81 -5.27
C ALA A 34 -22.34 2.94 -5.46
N THR A 35 -23.36 2.97 -4.60
CA THR A 35 -24.21 4.15 -4.46
C THR A 35 -23.42 5.30 -3.84
N ARG A 36 -23.92 6.54 -3.99
CA ARG A 36 -23.26 7.72 -3.45
C ARG A 36 -23.11 7.64 -1.93
N GLU A 37 -24.12 7.13 -1.22
CA GLU A 37 -24.13 6.95 0.23
C GLU A 37 -23.12 5.89 0.68
N GLN A 38 -22.99 4.80 -0.09
CA GLN A 38 -21.97 3.78 0.16
C GLN A 38 -20.56 4.32 -0.09
N GLU A 39 -20.35 5.05 -1.18
CA GLU A 39 -19.07 5.69 -1.47
C GLU A 39 -18.70 6.72 -0.38
N GLN A 40 -19.64 7.53 0.07
CA GLN A 40 -19.44 8.44 1.21
C GLN A 40 -19.08 7.71 2.49
N ARG A 41 -19.76 6.59 2.80
CA ARG A 41 -19.42 5.77 3.97
C ARG A 41 -18.03 5.16 3.83
N LEU A 42 -17.65 4.66 2.65
CA LEU A 42 -16.30 4.14 2.41
C LEU A 42 -15.24 5.20 2.70
N TYR A 43 -15.46 6.45 2.26
CA TYR A 43 -14.55 7.55 2.56
C TYR A 43 -14.51 7.95 4.04
N GLN A 44 -15.65 7.89 4.75
CA GLN A 44 -15.71 8.17 6.18
C GLN A 44 -15.04 7.05 7.00
N THR A 45 -15.31 5.80 6.66
CA THR A 45 -14.78 4.61 7.33
C THR A 45 -13.30 4.39 7.04
N SER A 46 -12.84 4.67 5.81
CA SER A 46 -11.42 4.52 5.46
C SER A 46 -10.53 5.42 6.31
N GLY A 47 -11.07 6.49 6.92
CA GLY A 47 -10.27 7.53 7.54
C GLY A 47 -9.23 8.10 6.56
N ILE A 48 -8.32 8.94 7.05
CA ILE A 48 -7.10 9.26 6.31
C ILE A 48 -6.12 8.10 6.52
N PHE A 49 -6.44 6.92 5.99
CA PHE A 49 -5.48 5.82 5.98
C PHE A 49 -4.44 6.09 4.89
N ARG A 50 -3.25 6.49 5.33
CA ARG A 50 -2.05 6.48 4.48
C ARG A 50 -1.63 5.04 4.23
N TYR A 51 -2.22 4.41 3.22
CA TYR A 51 -1.89 3.02 2.87
C TYR A 51 -0.43 2.87 2.40
N ASP A 52 0.19 3.96 1.96
CA ASP A 52 1.61 4.10 1.63
C ASP A 52 2.54 3.90 2.85
N ILE A 53 2.03 4.03 4.08
CA ILE A 53 2.82 3.80 5.30
C ILE A 53 2.42 2.53 6.06
N LYS A 54 1.46 1.73 5.55
CA LYS A 54 1.05 0.50 6.24
C LYS A 54 2.13 -0.57 6.04
N PRO A 55 2.65 -1.20 7.11
CA PRO A 55 3.60 -2.29 6.96
C PRO A 55 2.94 -3.48 6.26
N VAL A 56 3.71 -4.20 5.46
CA VAL A 56 3.25 -5.46 4.86
C VAL A 56 3.44 -6.57 5.89
N PRO A 57 2.37 -7.22 6.38
CA PRO A 57 2.49 -8.25 7.41
C PRO A 57 3.40 -9.39 6.97
N GLY A 58 4.28 -9.85 7.88
CA GLY A 58 5.21 -10.94 7.61
C GLY A 58 6.41 -10.58 6.73
N SER A 59 6.50 -9.34 6.24
CA SER A 59 7.68 -8.86 5.52
C SER A 59 8.73 -8.27 6.47
N SER A 60 9.99 -8.31 6.02
CA SER A 60 11.17 -7.81 6.70
C SER A 60 12.14 -7.18 5.69
N LEU A 61 13.21 -6.55 6.18
CA LEU A 61 14.27 -6.01 5.32
C LEU A 61 14.88 -7.07 4.40
N LYS A 62 14.90 -8.34 4.82
CA LYS A 62 15.44 -9.47 4.03
C LYS A 62 14.61 -9.78 2.78
N ASP A 63 13.36 -9.33 2.74
CA ASP A 63 12.47 -9.53 1.60
C ASP A 63 12.61 -8.43 0.54
N LEU A 64 13.45 -7.40 0.81
CA LEU A 64 13.74 -6.32 -0.12
C LEU A 64 14.96 -6.63 -0.98
N ASP A 65 14.91 -6.22 -2.25
CA ASP A 65 16.08 -6.17 -3.11
C ASP A 65 16.92 -4.94 -2.75
N MET A 66 18.08 -5.18 -2.12
CA MET A 66 18.96 -4.12 -1.63
C MET A 66 19.48 -3.21 -2.74
N ASN A 67 19.72 -3.74 -3.95
CA ASN A 67 20.16 -2.89 -5.07
C ASN A 67 19.07 -1.88 -5.45
N ARG A 68 17.82 -2.33 -5.46
CA ARG A 68 16.68 -1.44 -5.72
C ARG A 68 16.46 -0.44 -4.60
N LEU A 69 16.67 -0.85 -3.34
CA LEU A 69 16.57 0.05 -2.21
C LEU A 69 17.62 1.16 -2.29
N ILE A 70 18.89 0.82 -2.56
CA ILE A 70 19.98 1.78 -2.73
C ILE A 70 19.70 2.74 -3.89
N ASN A 71 19.29 2.21 -5.05
CA ASN A 71 18.94 3.05 -6.21
C ASN A 71 17.77 3.97 -5.90
N TYR A 72 16.77 3.52 -5.14
CA TYR A 72 15.66 4.38 -4.72
C TYR A 72 16.13 5.56 -3.86
N PHE A 73 17.04 5.33 -2.90
CA PHE A 73 17.57 6.42 -2.08
C PHE A 73 18.42 7.39 -2.90
N ARG A 74 19.28 6.86 -3.78
CA ARG A 74 20.16 7.67 -4.62
C ARG A 74 19.40 8.47 -5.68
N ASP A 75 18.56 7.80 -6.46
CA ASP A 75 18.03 8.36 -7.72
C ASP A 75 16.65 9.02 -7.53
N ILE A 76 15.86 8.58 -6.55
CA ILE A 76 14.51 9.10 -6.31
C ILE A 76 14.47 10.03 -5.10
N ARG A 77 15.13 9.64 -3.99
CA ARG A 77 15.18 10.46 -2.78
C ARG A 77 16.33 11.47 -2.78
N GLU A 78 17.33 11.27 -3.64
CA GLU A 78 18.57 12.08 -3.68
C GLU A 78 19.22 12.20 -2.29
N GLN A 79 19.27 11.08 -1.56
CA GLN A 79 19.75 11.00 -0.19
C GLN A 79 20.78 9.87 -0.03
N ASP A 80 21.75 10.09 0.85
CA ASP A 80 22.65 9.04 1.28
C ASP A 80 21.88 7.92 2.01
N CYS A 81 22.36 6.70 1.87
CA CYS A 81 21.81 5.53 2.54
C CYS A 81 22.94 4.67 3.13
N PRO A 82 22.65 3.82 4.13
CA PRO A 82 23.65 2.93 4.70
C PRO A 82 24.22 1.95 3.67
N GLU A 83 25.38 1.36 3.96
CA GLU A 83 25.95 0.29 3.15
C GLU A 83 25.08 -0.97 3.21
N GLN A 84 25.22 -1.84 2.20
CA GLN A 84 24.37 -3.02 2.05
C GLN A 84 24.58 -4.01 3.21
N GLU A 85 25.81 -4.13 3.70
CA GLU A 85 26.18 -5.02 4.81
C GLU A 85 25.68 -4.52 6.17
N GLU A 86 25.35 -3.23 6.30
CA GLU A 86 25.01 -2.58 7.57
C GLU A 86 23.50 -2.62 7.87
N THR A 87 22.93 -3.82 7.90
CA THR A 87 21.50 -4.08 8.12
C THR A 87 20.93 -3.37 9.36
N GLU A 88 21.69 -3.26 10.45
CA GLU A 88 21.22 -2.60 11.68
C GLU A 88 20.97 -1.09 11.49
N GLN A 89 21.74 -0.42 10.63
CA GLN A 89 21.55 0.99 10.33
C GLN A 89 20.27 1.23 9.53
N TRP A 90 19.93 0.31 8.62
CA TRP A 90 18.66 0.33 7.87
C TRP A 90 17.43 0.17 8.76
N MET A 91 17.56 -0.49 9.91
CA MET A 91 16.48 -0.74 10.86
C MET A 91 16.22 0.43 11.83
N GLY A 92 17.04 1.49 11.77
CA GLY A 92 16.87 2.69 12.61
C GLY A 92 17.09 2.44 14.11
N ARG A 93 17.68 1.30 14.49
CA ARG A 93 18.11 1.05 15.86
C ARG A 93 19.38 1.85 16.12
N LYS A 94 19.23 3.04 16.72
CA LYS A 94 20.36 3.70 17.37
C LYS A 94 20.80 2.80 18.52
N ASN A 95 22.04 2.32 18.45
CA ASN A 95 22.72 1.80 19.63
C ASN A 95 22.80 2.94 20.65
N GLU A 96 22.06 2.80 21.75
CA GLU A 96 22.32 3.53 23.00
C GLU A 96 22.96 2.56 23.99
#